data_AF-A0A1E3PZV0-F1
#
_entry.id   AF-A0A1E3PZV0-F1
#
_cell.length_a   1.000
_cell.length_b   1.000
_cell.length_c   1.000
_cell.angle_alpha   90.00
_cell.angle_beta   90.00
_cell.angle_gamma   90.00
#
_symmetry.space_group_name_H-M   'P 1'
#
loop_
_entity.id
_entity.type
_entity.pdbx_description
1 polymer ?
#
loop_
_entity_poly.entity_id
_entity_poly.type
_entity_poly.pdbx_seq_one_letter_code
_entity_poly.pdbx_strand_id
1 'polypeptide(L)'
;REENKQRVISKSTYMIPFRKSLRDEDVDGAFKIVDLTANSPQWLSYVKRWWQKTALMWIAGSTGVVELADVFMKSDLLVTGGLENTGVIKVMIIAYLLNSSLLAFVACASRPGDNGGKVLWRHGIFQTTWYMHAQESRMLNMIVDMDIARVENEGDVSLRVLHELAVRDRRLGDDAYDNVVKEYWAKQGQGFEWSEPDMDPAE
;
A
#
# COMPACT_ATOMS: atom_id res chain seq x y z
N ARG A 1 -34.16 -15.35 -0.71
CA ARG A 1 -32.83 -15.09 -1.30
C ARG A 1 -31.93 -14.69 -0.14
N GLU A 2 -31.19 -15.65 0.42
CA GLU A 2 -30.20 -15.34 1.45
C GLU A 2 -29.12 -14.49 0.79
N GLU A 3 -29.05 -13.22 1.17
CA GLU A 3 -27.93 -12.36 0.81
C GLU A 3 -26.66 -13.04 1.28
N ASN A 4 -25.78 -13.34 0.34
CA ASN A 4 -24.45 -13.87 0.62
C ASN A 4 -23.59 -12.73 1.22
N LYS A 5 -23.87 -12.38 2.48
CA LYS A 5 -23.32 -11.23 3.24
C LYS A 5 -21.80 -11.23 3.39
N GLN A 6 -21.10 -12.24 2.85
CA GLN A 6 -19.65 -12.40 2.95
C GLN A 6 -18.94 -12.44 1.60
N ARG A 7 -19.65 -12.30 0.48
CA ARG A 7 -19.02 -12.42 -0.84
C ARG A 7 -18.31 -11.12 -1.22
N VAL A 8 -16.98 -11.16 -1.13
CA VAL A 8 -16.11 -10.17 -1.74
C VAL A 8 -16.39 -10.08 -3.24
N ILE A 9 -16.62 -8.87 -3.74
CA ILE A 9 -16.81 -8.59 -5.16
C ILE A 9 -15.44 -8.71 -5.85
N SER A 10 -15.38 -9.48 -6.94
CA SER A 10 -14.13 -9.62 -7.69
C SER A 10 -13.77 -8.33 -8.41
N LYS A 11 -12.46 -8.08 -8.54
CA LYS A 11 -11.91 -6.91 -9.23
C LYS A 11 -12.44 -6.74 -10.64
N SER A 12 -12.51 -7.80 -11.42
CA SER A 12 -13.05 -7.74 -12.78
C SER A 12 -14.51 -7.27 -12.81
N THR A 13 -15.31 -7.63 -11.80
CA THR A 13 -16.73 -7.27 -11.75
C THR A 13 -16.95 -5.81 -11.41
N TYR A 14 -16.27 -5.27 -10.39
CA TYR A 14 -16.49 -3.87 -10.01
C TYR A 14 -15.71 -2.86 -10.86
N MET A 15 -14.62 -3.28 -11.51
CA MET A 15 -13.88 -2.38 -12.39
C MET A 15 -14.64 -1.99 -13.66
N ILE A 16 -15.60 -2.81 -14.11
CA ILE A 16 -16.44 -2.51 -15.27
C ILE A 16 -17.34 -1.29 -14.99
N PRO A 17 -18.22 -1.29 -13.97
CA PRO A 17 -19.04 -0.12 -13.66
C PRO A 17 -18.18 1.07 -13.22
N PHE A 18 -17.06 0.84 -12.50
CA PHE A 18 -16.15 1.92 -12.12
C PHE A 18 -15.59 2.67 -13.33
N ARG A 19 -15.04 1.94 -14.32
CA ARG A 19 -14.53 2.54 -15.56
C ARG A 19 -15.64 3.23 -16.37
N LYS A 20 -16.85 2.69 -16.32
CA LYS A 20 -18.02 3.33 -16.94
C LYS A 20 -18.32 4.66 -16.25
N SER A 21 -18.40 4.70 -14.92
CA SER A 21 -18.61 5.95 -14.17
C SER A 21 -17.52 6.99 -14.43
N LEU A 22 -16.25 6.55 -14.53
CA LEU A 22 -15.16 7.46 -14.91
C LEU A 22 -15.35 8.03 -16.32
N ARG A 23 -15.75 7.20 -17.29
CA ARG A 23 -16.00 7.63 -18.67
C ARG A 23 -17.21 8.55 -18.80
N ASP A 24 -18.27 8.25 -18.04
CA ASP A 24 -19.52 9.02 -18.03
C ASP A 24 -19.40 10.28 -17.15
N GLU A 25 -18.21 10.59 -16.64
CA GLU A 25 -17.91 11.74 -15.79
C GLU A 25 -18.68 11.80 -14.46
N ASP A 26 -19.25 10.67 -14.02
CA ASP A 26 -19.97 10.53 -12.77
C ASP A 26 -19.01 10.25 -11.60
N VAL A 27 -18.51 11.34 -11.00
CA VAL A 27 -17.57 11.30 -9.87
C VAL A 27 -18.21 10.70 -8.60
N ASP A 28 -19.47 11.03 -8.29
CA ASP A 28 -20.15 10.50 -7.09
C ASP A 28 -20.39 9.00 -7.24
N GLY A 29 -20.82 8.56 -8.42
CA GLY A 29 -20.95 7.14 -8.75
C GLY A 29 -19.62 6.41 -8.59
N ALA A 30 -18.51 7.01 -9.04
CA ALA A 30 -17.18 6.43 -8.90
C ALA A 30 -16.79 6.25 -7.41
N PHE A 31 -16.95 7.29 -6.57
CA PHE A 31 -16.70 7.18 -5.13
C PHE A 31 -17.58 6.15 -4.45
N LYS A 32 -18.87 6.11 -4.79
CA LYS A 32 -19.81 5.12 -4.25
C LYS A 32 -19.40 3.70 -4.61
N ILE A 33 -18.91 3.47 -5.83
CA ILE A 33 -18.40 2.16 -6.23
C ILE A 33 -17.16 1.79 -5.42
N VAL A 34 -16.25 2.74 -5.17
CA VAL A 34 -15.07 2.52 -4.29
C VAL A 34 -15.52 2.09 -2.89
N ASP A 35 -16.47 2.81 -2.30
CA ASP A 35 -16.99 2.53 -0.95
C ASP A 35 -17.66 1.16 -0.84
N LEU A 36 -18.40 0.75 -1.87
CA LEU A 36 -19.05 -0.57 -1.92
C LEU A 36 -18.08 -1.72 -2.20
N THR A 37 -16.86 -1.44 -2.69
CA THR A 37 -15.94 -2.48 -3.19
C THR A 37 -14.66 -2.51 -2.38
N ALA A 38 -13.70 -1.64 -2.72
CA ALA A 38 -12.36 -1.60 -2.15
C ALA A 38 -12.31 -1.06 -0.72
N ASN A 39 -13.29 -0.26 -0.30
CA ASN A 39 -13.41 0.24 1.08
C ASN A 39 -14.56 -0.45 1.86
N SER A 40 -15.11 -1.54 1.32
CA SER A 40 -16.15 -2.29 2.02
C SER A 40 -15.58 -3.00 3.26
N PRO A 41 -16.30 -3.05 4.40
CA PRO A 41 -15.85 -3.78 5.59
C PRO A 41 -15.56 -5.26 5.31
N GLN A 42 -16.30 -5.84 4.37
CA GLN A 42 -16.13 -7.23 3.92
C GLN A 42 -14.76 -7.42 3.24
N TRP A 43 -14.40 -6.52 2.32
CA TRP A 43 -13.09 -6.52 1.67
C TRP A 43 -11.96 -6.32 2.68
N LEU A 44 -12.06 -5.34 3.57
CA LEU A 44 -11.03 -5.07 4.57
C LEU A 44 -10.82 -6.27 5.50
N SER A 45 -11.91 -6.92 5.94
CA SER A 45 -11.83 -8.15 6.74
C SER A 45 -11.19 -9.32 5.98
N TYR A 46 -11.41 -9.39 4.66
CA TYR A 46 -10.83 -10.42 3.80
C TYR A 46 -9.32 -10.19 3.64
N VAL A 47 -8.90 -8.97 3.32
CA VAL A 47 -7.48 -8.60 3.18
C VAL A 47 -6.74 -8.80 4.50
N LYS A 48 -7.30 -8.33 5.62
CA LYS A 48 -6.72 -8.53 6.96
C LYS A 48 -6.51 -10.01 7.27
N ARG A 49 -7.52 -10.85 7.04
CA ARG A 49 -7.41 -12.31 7.25
C ARG A 49 -6.39 -12.96 6.32
N TRP A 50 -6.36 -12.56 5.05
CA TRP A 50 -5.38 -13.06 4.09
C TRP A 50 -3.95 -12.71 4.53
N TRP A 51 -3.71 -11.47 4.97
CA TRP A 51 -2.41 -11.02 5.45
C TRP A 51 -1.99 -11.77 6.72
N GLN A 52 -2.89 -11.90 7.71
CA GLN A 52 -2.65 -12.66 8.93
C GLN A 52 -2.31 -14.12 8.64
N LYS A 53 -3.06 -14.79 7.76
CA LYS A 53 -2.78 -16.17 7.35
C LYS A 53 -1.43 -16.29 6.66
N THR A 54 -1.14 -15.37 5.74
CA THR A 54 0.11 -15.40 4.96
C THR A 54 1.31 -15.17 5.85
N ALA A 55 1.26 -14.15 6.73
CA ALA A 55 2.30 -13.89 7.71
C ALA A 55 2.51 -15.09 8.65
N LEU A 56 1.43 -15.68 9.17
CA LEU A 56 1.51 -16.84 10.04
C LEU A 56 2.14 -18.05 9.33
N MET A 57 1.73 -18.34 8.08
CA MET A 57 2.31 -19.44 7.30
C MET A 57 3.81 -19.23 7.05
N TRP A 58 4.22 -18.00 6.73
CA TRP A 58 5.63 -17.67 6.50
C TRP A 58 6.48 -17.75 7.76
N ILE A 59 5.98 -17.25 8.90
CA ILE A 59 6.66 -17.35 10.20
C ILE A 59 6.78 -18.82 10.61
N ALA A 60 5.67 -19.57 10.58
CA ALA A 60 5.66 -20.98 10.95
C ALA A 60 6.57 -21.82 10.03
N GLY A 61 6.57 -21.54 8.73
CA GLY A 61 7.45 -22.20 7.76
C GLY A 61 8.93 -21.91 8.01
N SER A 62 9.29 -20.65 8.27
CA SER A 62 10.67 -20.26 8.60
C SER A 62 11.14 -20.90 9.90
N THR A 63 10.37 -20.76 10.98
CA THR A 63 10.72 -21.36 12.28
C THR A 63 10.82 -22.88 12.19
N GLY A 64 9.85 -23.54 11.55
CA GLY A 64 9.85 -25.00 11.42
C GLY A 64 11.05 -25.55 10.65
N VAL A 65 11.51 -24.85 9.60
CA VAL A 65 12.69 -25.28 8.82
C VAL A 65 13.99 -25.09 9.62
N VAL A 66 14.10 -24.01 10.38
CA VAL A 66 15.26 -23.77 11.25
C VAL A 66 15.32 -24.82 12.37
N GLU A 67 14.21 -25.10 13.04
CA GLU A 67 14.16 -26.13 14.09
C GLU A 67 14.44 -27.53 13.55
N LEU A 68 13.91 -27.88 12.38
CA LEU A 68 14.22 -29.15 11.71
C LEU A 68 15.71 -29.24 11.34
N ALA A 69 16.31 -28.16 10.86
CA ALA A 69 17.75 -28.11 10.58
C ALA A 69 18.58 -28.33 11.85
N ASP A 70 18.21 -27.69 12.96
CA ASP A 70 18.88 -27.83 14.26
C ASP A 70 18.76 -29.26 14.82
N VAL A 71 17.57 -29.86 14.76
CA VAL A 71 17.36 -31.26 15.19
C VAL A 71 18.14 -32.21 14.30
N PHE A 72 18.13 -32.00 12.98
CA PHE A 72 18.88 -32.82 12.03
C PHE A 72 20.38 -32.74 12.29
N MET A 73 20.92 -31.54 12.55
CA MET A 73 22.34 -31.33 12.90
C MET A 73 22.74 -31.95 14.24
N LYS A 74 21.85 -31.93 15.23
CA LYS A 74 22.11 -32.49 16.58
C LYS A 74 21.87 -34.00 16.67
N SER A 75 21.16 -34.57 15.71
CA SER A 75 20.88 -36.00 15.70
C SER A 75 22.16 -36.80 15.36
N ASP A 76 22.38 -37.90 16.08
CA ASP A 76 23.51 -38.82 15.92
C ASP A 76 23.54 -39.53 14.53
N LEU A 77 22.53 -39.24 13.71
CA LEU A 77 22.32 -39.69 12.33
C LEU A 77 23.43 -39.19 11.39
N LEU A 78 24.09 -38.08 11.73
CA LEU A 78 25.27 -37.56 11.02
C LEU A 78 26.57 -38.30 11.37
N VAL A 79 26.66 -38.86 12.58
CA VAL A 79 27.86 -39.56 13.06
C VAL A 79 27.82 -41.06 12.76
N THR A 80 26.63 -41.66 12.75
CA THR A 80 26.45 -43.13 12.54
C THR A 80 25.77 -43.52 11.23
N GLY A 81 25.07 -42.61 10.54
CA GLY A 81 24.20 -42.93 9.40
C GLY A 81 24.80 -42.80 8.00
N GLY A 82 26.05 -42.35 7.85
CA GLY A 82 26.73 -42.29 6.55
C GLY A 82 26.15 -41.28 5.54
N LEU A 83 25.23 -40.40 5.96
CA LEU A 83 24.81 -39.26 5.14
C LEU A 83 25.94 -38.24 5.11
N GLU A 84 26.71 -38.30 4.03
CA GLU A 84 27.88 -37.45 3.74
C GLU A 84 27.65 -35.96 4.04
N ASN A 85 28.74 -35.22 4.29
CA ASN A 85 28.80 -33.75 4.46
C ASN A 85 27.90 -32.95 3.48
N THR A 86 27.64 -33.51 2.30
CA THR A 86 26.73 -33.00 1.27
C THR A 86 25.29 -32.79 1.77
N GLY A 87 24.77 -33.64 2.66
CA GLY A 87 23.40 -33.52 3.20
C GLY A 87 23.23 -32.31 4.12
N VAL A 88 24.21 -32.06 5.00
CA VAL A 88 24.22 -30.89 5.90
C VAL A 88 24.25 -29.59 5.11
N ILE A 89 25.12 -29.52 4.10
CA ILE A 89 25.25 -28.34 3.23
C ILE A 89 23.93 -28.04 2.50
N LYS A 90 23.24 -29.07 2.00
CA LYS A 90 21.92 -28.91 1.36
C LYS A 90 20.88 -28.32 2.31
N VAL A 91 20.82 -28.79 3.55
CA VAL A 91 19.89 -28.27 4.57
C VAL A 91 20.21 -26.82 4.93
N MET A 92 21.50 -26.47 5.09
CA MET A 92 21.92 -25.09 5.36
C MET A 92 21.55 -24.14 4.22
N ILE A 93 21.77 -24.56 2.96
CA ILE A 93 21.39 -23.77 1.78
C ILE A 93 19.86 -23.56 1.74
N ILE A 94 19.07 -24.61 2.02
CA ILE A 94 17.61 -24.51 2.07
C ILE A 94 17.17 -23.53 3.15
N ALA A 95 17.71 -23.65 4.37
CA ALA A 95 17.39 -22.75 5.48
C ALA A 95 17.76 -21.30 5.15
N TYR A 96 18.92 -21.06 4.54
CA TYR A 96 19.35 -19.74 4.11
C TYR A 96 18.46 -19.13 3.03
N LEU A 97 18.13 -19.91 1.98
CA LEU A 97 17.26 -19.44 0.90
C LEU A 97 15.85 -19.16 1.41
N LEU A 98 15.35 -19.97 2.34
CA LEU A 98 14.02 -19.79 2.90
C LEU A 98 13.94 -18.55 3.79
N ASN A 99 14.94 -18.30 4.64
CA ASN A 99 15.03 -17.05 5.40
C ASN A 99 15.22 -15.82 4.50
N SER A 100 16.03 -15.93 3.43
CA SER A 100 16.16 -14.85 2.45
C SER A 100 14.85 -14.59 1.71
N SER A 101 14.09 -15.65 1.39
CA SER A 101 12.79 -15.53 0.73
C SER A 101 11.73 -14.89 1.63
N LEU A 102 11.80 -15.10 2.95
CA LEU A 102 10.95 -14.42 3.93
C LEU A 102 11.23 -12.91 3.92
N LEU A 103 12.51 -12.51 3.94
CA LEU A 103 12.90 -11.10 3.87
C LEU A 103 12.48 -10.48 2.53
N ALA A 104 12.68 -11.19 1.42
CA ALA A 104 12.23 -10.76 0.11
C ALA A 104 10.69 -10.64 0.05
N PHE A 105 9.96 -11.56 0.68
CA PHE A 105 8.51 -11.51 0.77
C PHE A 105 8.05 -10.27 1.54
N VAL A 106 8.64 -9.97 2.70
CA VAL A 106 8.32 -8.76 3.48
C VAL A 106 8.66 -7.49 2.69
N ALA A 107 9.82 -7.45 2.03
CA ALA A 107 10.26 -6.32 1.21
C ALA A 107 9.41 -6.11 -0.06
N CYS A 108 8.86 -7.18 -0.64
CA CYS A 108 7.95 -7.08 -1.78
C CYS A 108 6.51 -6.80 -1.35
N ALA A 109 6.09 -7.30 -0.19
CA ALA A 109 4.79 -7.01 0.39
C ALA A 109 4.66 -5.56 0.87
N SER A 110 5.77 -4.81 0.96
CA SER A 110 5.75 -3.37 1.23
C SER A 110 5.44 -2.50 0.00
N ARG A 111 5.57 -3.04 -1.23
CA ARG A 111 5.31 -2.32 -2.49
C ARG A 111 3.85 -2.06 -2.87
N PRO A 112 2.85 -2.90 -2.53
CA PRO A 112 1.47 -2.67 -2.99
C PRO A 112 0.82 -1.43 -2.38
N GLY A 113 1.31 -0.97 -1.22
CA GLY A 113 0.85 0.24 -0.54
C GLY A 113 1.62 1.50 -0.94
N ASP A 114 2.42 1.44 -2.01
CA ASP A 114 3.27 2.54 -2.43
C ASP A 114 2.42 3.77 -2.76
N ASN A 115 2.78 4.86 -2.09
CA ASN A 115 2.24 6.20 -2.17
C ASN A 115 2.64 6.90 -3.49
N GLY A 116 3.15 6.18 -4.49
CA GLY A 116 3.61 6.74 -5.77
C GLY A 116 2.50 7.30 -6.68
N GLY A 117 1.28 7.49 -6.17
CA GLY A 117 0.20 8.16 -6.88
C GLY A 117 -0.09 9.54 -6.30
N LYS A 118 -0.89 10.32 -7.02
CA LYS A 118 -1.27 11.69 -6.63
C LYS A 118 -2.08 11.78 -5.33
N VAL A 119 -2.62 10.68 -4.82
CA VAL A 119 -3.38 10.61 -3.57
C VAL A 119 -2.51 9.98 -2.49
N LEU A 120 -2.20 10.76 -1.46
CA LEU A 120 -1.45 10.35 -0.29
C LEU A 120 -2.35 10.22 0.94
N TRP A 121 -1.88 9.44 1.90
CA TRP A 121 -2.45 9.46 3.25
C TRP A 121 -2.14 10.77 3.97
N ARG A 122 -3.06 11.20 4.84
CA ARG A 122 -2.76 12.22 5.84
C ARG A 122 -1.64 11.73 6.77
N HIS A 123 -0.81 12.66 7.23
CA HIS A 123 0.24 12.36 8.21
C HIS A 123 -0.34 11.71 9.48
N GLY A 124 0.38 10.77 10.06
CA GLY A 124 0.00 10.09 11.32
C GLY A 124 -0.76 8.77 11.17
N ILE A 125 -1.05 8.31 9.94
CA ILE A 125 -1.74 7.05 9.70
C ILE A 125 -0.74 5.88 9.66
N PHE A 126 -1.05 4.81 10.39
CA PHE A 126 -0.22 3.61 10.42
C PHE A 126 -0.13 2.91 9.05
N GLN A 127 1.07 2.40 8.75
CA GLN A 127 1.42 1.69 7.51
C GLN A 127 0.53 0.46 7.23
N THR A 128 0.03 -0.19 8.28
CA THR A 128 -0.88 -1.34 8.15
C THR A 128 -2.16 -0.99 7.41
N THR A 129 -2.69 0.22 7.65
CA THR A 129 -3.86 0.75 6.95
C THR A 129 -3.56 0.98 5.47
N TRP A 130 -2.33 1.39 5.13
CA TRP A 130 -1.93 1.62 3.74
C TRP A 130 -2.05 0.36 2.89
N TYR A 131 -1.59 -0.77 3.44
CA TYR A 131 -1.69 -2.07 2.77
C TYR A 131 -3.14 -2.55 2.62
N MET A 132 -3.97 -2.37 3.64
CA MET A 132 -5.36 -2.82 3.59
C MET A 132 -6.17 -2.06 2.54
N HIS A 133 -5.89 -0.77 2.36
CA HIS A 133 -6.61 0.11 1.45
C HIS A 133 -5.86 0.36 0.12
N ALA A 134 -4.90 -0.50 -0.24
CA ALA A 134 -4.10 -0.33 -1.46
C ALA A 134 -4.93 -0.30 -2.77
N GLN A 135 -6.01 -1.11 -2.86
CA GLN A 135 -6.89 -1.05 -4.04
C GLN A 135 -7.75 0.21 -4.07
N GLU A 136 -8.17 0.69 -2.89
CA GLU A 136 -8.93 1.93 -2.77
C GLU A 136 -8.07 3.11 -3.25
N SER A 137 -6.83 3.23 -2.75
CA SER A 137 -5.90 4.28 -3.16
C SER A 137 -5.66 4.28 -4.68
N ARG A 138 -5.59 3.10 -5.33
CA ARG A 138 -5.49 3.03 -6.80
C ARG A 138 -6.72 3.55 -7.52
N MET A 139 -7.92 3.26 -7.01
CA MET A 139 -9.16 3.78 -7.61
C MET A 139 -9.29 5.29 -7.37
N LEU A 140 -8.91 5.77 -6.18
CA LEU A 140 -8.88 7.21 -5.88
C LEU A 140 -7.91 7.96 -6.78
N ASN A 141 -6.71 7.42 -7.05
CA ASN A 141 -5.78 7.99 -8.02
C ASN A 141 -6.41 8.09 -9.42
N MET A 142 -7.14 7.07 -9.88
CA MET A 142 -7.83 7.12 -11.17
C MET A 142 -8.95 8.18 -11.21
N ILE A 143 -9.67 8.39 -10.10
CA ILE A 143 -10.68 9.46 -10.00
C ILE A 143 -9.99 10.83 -10.12
N VAL A 144 -8.90 11.04 -9.38
CA VAL A 144 -8.13 12.29 -9.41
C VAL A 144 -7.53 12.55 -10.80
N ASP A 145 -6.93 11.53 -11.42
CA ASP A 145 -6.36 11.66 -12.77
C ASP A 145 -7.43 12.03 -13.81
N MET A 146 -8.61 11.43 -13.72
CA MET A 146 -9.74 11.75 -14.60
C MET A 146 -10.29 13.15 -14.35
N ASP A 147 -10.31 13.60 -13.09
CA ASP A 147 -10.79 14.94 -12.73
C ASP A 147 -9.83 16.03 -13.22
N ILE A 148 -8.52 15.81 -13.09
CA ILE A 148 -7.47 16.70 -13.65
C ILE A 148 -7.54 16.75 -15.17
N ALA A 149 -7.85 15.63 -15.83
CA ALA A 149 -7.94 15.56 -17.28
C ALA A 149 -9.15 16.33 -17.86
N ARG A 150 -10.06 16.82 -17.02
CA ARG A 150 -11.21 17.61 -17.47
C ARG A 150 -10.76 19.00 -17.91
N VAL A 151 -11.29 19.43 -19.05
CA VAL A 151 -11.02 20.77 -19.60
C VAL A 151 -11.48 21.86 -18.63
N GLU A 152 -12.58 21.62 -17.90
CA GLU A 152 -13.16 22.59 -16.95
C GLU A 152 -12.28 22.88 -15.73
N ASN A 153 -11.40 21.94 -15.35
CA ASN A 153 -10.61 22.06 -14.14
C ASN A 153 -9.20 22.63 -14.39
N GLU A 154 -8.84 22.95 -15.64
CA GLU A 154 -7.56 23.57 -16.03
C GLU A 154 -6.30 22.87 -15.47
N GLY A 155 -6.38 21.56 -15.20
CA GLY A 155 -5.27 20.79 -14.63
C GLY A 155 -5.23 20.74 -13.10
N ASP A 156 -6.13 21.45 -12.41
CA ASP A 156 -6.34 21.33 -10.97
C ASP A 156 -7.40 20.26 -10.64
N VAL A 157 -7.52 19.92 -9.35
CA VAL A 157 -8.53 18.99 -8.84
C VAL A 157 -9.74 19.77 -8.35
N SER A 158 -10.95 19.31 -8.71
CA SER A 158 -12.19 19.92 -8.28
C SER A 158 -12.33 19.91 -6.74
N LEU A 159 -12.92 20.97 -6.20
CA LEU A 159 -13.19 21.10 -4.75
C LEU A 159 -14.01 19.92 -4.20
N ARG A 160 -14.88 19.34 -5.03
CA ARG A 160 -15.69 18.17 -4.67
C ARG A 160 -14.83 16.94 -4.44
N VAL A 161 -13.89 16.64 -5.35
CA VAL A 161 -12.94 15.54 -5.17
C VAL A 161 -12.05 15.79 -3.96
N LEU A 162 -11.58 17.02 -3.75
CA LEU A 162 -10.80 17.39 -2.57
C LEU A 162 -11.56 17.14 -1.26
N HIS A 163 -12.83 17.54 -1.21
CA HIS A 163 -13.68 17.30 -0.04
C HIS A 163 -13.86 15.80 0.24
N GLU A 164 -14.16 15.00 -0.80
CA GLU A 164 -14.29 13.55 -0.68
C GLU A 164 -12.98 12.87 -0.24
N LEU A 165 -11.82 13.36 -0.69
CA LEU A 165 -10.52 12.89 -0.24
C LEU A 165 -10.29 13.22 1.24
N ALA A 166 -10.58 14.46 1.66
CA ALA A 166 -10.39 14.90 3.04
C ALA A 166 -11.25 14.08 4.03
N VAL A 167 -12.49 13.75 3.66
CA VAL A 167 -13.38 12.88 4.46
C VAL A 167 -12.79 11.48 4.68
N ARG A 168 -11.94 11.00 3.77
CA ARG A 168 -11.30 9.68 3.82
C ARG A 168 -9.87 9.72 4.37
N ASP A 169 -9.51 10.79 5.09
CA ASP A 169 -8.16 11.05 5.58
C ASP A 169 -7.09 10.97 4.47
N ARG A 170 -7.46 11.39 3.27
CA ARG A 170 -6.59 11.50 2.11
C ARG A 170 -6.26 12.95 1.84
N ARG A 171 -5.11 13.15 1.22
CA ARG A 171 -4.69 14.42 0.65
C ARG A 171 -4.11 14.19 -0.73
N LEU A 172 -4.08 15.23 -1.54
CA LEU A 172 -3.23 15.19 -2.73
C LEU A 172 -1.77 15.17 -2.29
N GLY A 173 -0.94 14.51 -3.09
CA GLY A 173 0.50 14.58 -2.95
C GLY A 173 0.92 16.01 -3.19
N ASP A 174 1.57 16.57 -2.19
CA ASP A 174 2.20 17.87 -2.35
C ASP A 174 3.40 17.66 -3.29
N ASP A 175 3.35 18.24 -4.49
CA ASP A 175 4.58 18.82 -5.00
C ASP A 175 4.89 19.92 -3.99
N ALA A 176 5.70 19.62 -2.97
CA ALA A 176 5.84 20.44 -1.75
C ALA A 176 6.15 21.93 -2.00
N TYR A 177 6.56 22.28 -3.23
CA TYR A 177 6.71 23.63 -3.74
C TYR A 177 5.39 24.35 -4.04
N ASP A 178 4.40 23.68 -4.62
CA ASP A 178 3.18 24.33 -5.11
C ASP A 178 2.28 24.83 -3.99
N ASN A 179 2.25 24.14 -2.84
CA ASN A 179 1.50 24.62 -1.68
C ASN A 179 2.16 25.81 -0.99
N VAL A 180 3.50 25.85 -0.93
CA VAL A 180 4.24 27.02 -0.41
C VAL A 180 4.03 28.23 -1.31
N VAL A 181 4.03 28.02 -2.63
CA VAL A 181 3.76 29.07 -3.61
C VAL A 181 2.30 29.52 -3.57
N LYS A 182 1.32 28.60 -3.50
CA LYS A 182 -0.11 28.93 -3.37
C LYS A 182 -0.41 29.66 -2.05
N GLU A 183 0.20 29.25 -0.93
CA GLU A 183 0.10 30.00 0.33
C GLU A 183 0.77 31.37 0.28
N TYR A 184 1.93 31.48 -0.36
CA TYR A 184 2.61 32.76 -0.59
C TYR A 184 1.71 33.73 -1.36
N TRP A 185 1.08 33.28 -2.44
CA TRP A 185 0.16 34.10 -3.23
C TRP A 185 -1.13 34.43 -2.47
N ALA A 186 -1.71 33.46 -1.75
CA ALA A 186 -2.93 33.67 -0.96
C ALA A 186 -2.72 34.65 0.21
N LYS A 187 -1.53 34.64 0.83
CA LYS A 187 -1.16 35.54 1.93
C LYS A 187 -0.47 36.82 1.46
N GLN A 188 -0.30 37.01 0.15
CA GLN A 188 0.46 38.10 -0.45
C GLN A 188 1.86 38.28 0.19
N GLY A 189 2.51 37.17 0.55
CA GLY A 189 3.82 37.19 1.22
C GLY A 189 3.81 37.56 2.70
N GLN A 190 2.67 37.71 3.37
CA GLN A 190 2.64 37.95 4.82
C GLN A 190 3.11 36.71 5.59
N GLY A 191 4.20 36.87 6.36
CA GLY A 191 4.81 35.81 7.17
C GLY A 191 5.89 34.99 6.45
N PHE A 192 6.28 35.37 5.23
CA PHE A 192 7.42 34.80 4.54
C PHE A 192 8.68 35.57 4.93
N GLU A 193 9.57 34.93 5.69
CA GLU A 193 10.90 35.46 5.97
C GLU A 193 11.83 35.01 4.84
N TRP A 194 12.26 35.97 4.02
CA TRP A 194 13.34 35.74 3.08
C TRP A 194 14.63 35.59 3.89
N SER A 195 15.00 34.36 4.23
CA SER A 195 16.37 34.10 4.65
C SER A 195 17.24 34.21 3.41
N GLU A 196 18.03 35.28 3.31
CA GLU A 196 19.05 35.40 2.28
C GLU A 196 20.00 34.17 2.38
N PRO A 197 20.48 33.63 1.24
CA PRO A 197 21.41 32.50 1.22
C PRO A 197 22.83 32.92 1.65
N ASP A 198 22.95 33.61 2.79
CA ASP A 198 24.20 34.08 3.37
C ASP A 198 24.33 33.56 4.82
N MET A 199 24.60 32.26 4.93
CA MET A 199 25.34 31.70 6.06
C MET A 199 26.33 30.68 5.48
N ASP A 200 27.47 31.19 5.03
CA ASP A 200 28.68 30.40 4.90
C ASP A 200 28.97 29.77 6.28
N PRO A 201 29.10 28.43 6.42
CA PRO A 201 29.30 27.77 7.71
C PRO A 201 30.69 28.00 8.33
N ALA A 202 31.37 29.11 7.99
CA ALA A 202 32.75 29.41 8.33
C ALA A 202 32.96 30.77 9.04
N GLU A 203 31.92 31.33 9.69
CA GLU A 203 32.08 32.32 10.77
C GLU A 203 31.37 31.89 12.06
#